data_AF-A0A7Z9ILQ3-F1
#
_entry.id   AF-A0A7Z9ILQ3-F1
#
_cell.length_a   1.000
_cell.length_b   1.000
_cell.length_c   1.000
_cell.angle_alpha   90.00
_cell.angle_beta   90.00
_cell.angle_gamma   90.00
#
_symmetry.space_group_name_H-M   'P 1'
#
loop_
_entity.id
_entity.type
_entity.pdbx_description
1 polymer ?
#
loop_
_entity_poly.entity_id
_entity_poly.type
_entity_poly.pdbx_seq_one_letter_code
_entity_poly.pdbx_strand_id
1 'polypeptide(L)'
;PVGPSLIRDIVHLQCDSPKPLPVIGIGGITADNLGEVIRAGASGVAVITSILASPDPKSEAGKLKNAMLEAWQDARSLVARNPEEVPTGIDKPHG
;
A
#
# COMPACT_ATOMS: atom_id res chain seq x y z
N PRO A 1 13.70 12.48 6.13
CA PRO A 1 13.10 11.62 5.09
C PRO A 1 11.75 12.23 4.66
N VAL A 2 11.32 12.04 3.41
CA VAL A 2 10.04 12.61 2.89
C VAL A 2 8.80 11.84 3.36
N GLY A 3 8.97 10.60 3.81
CA GLY A 3 7.91 9.77 4.39
C GLY A 3 6.92 9.19 3.38
N PRO A 4 5.88 8.47 3.85
CA PRO A 4 4.90 7.80 3.00
C PRO A 4 3.97 8.73 2.21
N SER A 5 3.90 10.03 2.55
CA SER A 5 3.04 10.99 1.83
C SER A 5 3.40 11.08 0.35
N LEU A 6 4.69 11.06 0.01
CA LEU A 6 5.14 11.09 -1.38
C LEU A 6 4.64 9.87 -2.19
N ILE A 7 4.57 8.70 -1.56
CA ILE A 7 4.00 7.49 -2.21
C ILE A 7 2.53 7.74 -2.55
N ARG A 8 1.77 8.30 -1.61
CA ARG A 8 0.34 8.60 -1.83
C ARG A 8 0.15 9.60 -2.96
N ASP A 9 0.98 10.64 -3.02
CA ASP A 9 0.92 11.63 -4.10
C ASP A 9 1.21 10.99 -5.46
N ILE A 10 2.26 10.17 -5.58
CA ILE A 10 2.60 9.46 -6.83
C ILE A 10 1.51 8.49 -7.27
N VAL A 11 0.87 7.80 -6.32
CA VAL A 11 -0.25 6.91 -6.61
C VAL A 11 -1.45 7.71 -7.10
N HIS A 12 -1.77 8.85 -6.47
CA HIS A 12 -2.86 9.73 -6.88
C HIS A 12 -2.66 10.31 -8.28
N LEU A 13 -1.42 10.65 -8.66
CA LEU A 13 -1.11 11.12 -10.02
C LEU A 13 -1.43 10.08 -11.12
N GLN A 14 -1.67 8.82 -10.74
CA GLN A 14 -1.98 7.72 -11.65
C GLN A 14 -3.46 7.28 -11.59
N CYS A 15 -4.32 7.96 -10.82
CA CYS A 15 -5.73 7.57 -10.63
C CYS A 15 -6.53 7.43 -11.93
N ASP A 16 -6.28 8.29 -12.91
CA ASP A 16 -6.98 8.27 -14.20
C ASP A 16 -6.31 7.36 -15.24
N SER A 17 -5.18 6.74 -14.88
CA SER A 17 -4.50 5.82 -15.78
C SER A 17 -5.25 4.49 -15.83
N PRO A 18 -5.64 3.99 -17.01
CA PRO A 18 -6.21 2.65 -17.14
C PRO A 18 -5.20 1.54 -16.83
N LYS A 19 -3.91 1.88 -16.71
CA LYS A 19 -2.82 0.96 -16.37
C LYS A 19 -1.80 1.66 -15.44
N PRO A 20 -2.10 1.80 -14.15
CA PRO A 20 -1.17 2.39 -13.19
C PRO A 20 0.09 1.51 -13.05
N LEU A 21 1.24 2.16 -12.89
CA LEU A 21 2.52 1.50 -12.69
C LEU A 21 2.72 1.15 -11.20
N PRO A 22 3.33 -0.01 -10.89
CA PRO A 22 3.66 -0.35 -9.51
C PRO A 22 4.61 0.67 -8.89
N VAL A 23 4.28 1.13 -7.68
CA VAL A 23 5.13 2.04 -6.91
C VAL A 23 5.82 1.25 -5.79
N ILE A 24 7.14 1.36 -5.69
CA ILE A 24 7.96 0.66 -4.68
C ILE A 24 8.59 1.69 -3.74
N GLY A 25 8.34 1.57 -2.44
CA GLY A 25 8.98 2.41 -1.43
C GLY A 25 10.40 1.95 -1.11
N ILE A 26 11.33 2.88 -0.95
CA ILE A 26 12.73 2.59 -0.61
C ILE A 26 13.29 3.67 0.33
N GLY A 27 14.24 3.26 1.19
CA GLY A 27 14.99 4.14 2.08
C GLY A 27 14.63 3.89 3.54
N GLY A 28 15.49 3.16 4.26
CA GLY A 28 15.31 2.90 5.70
C GLY A 28 14.10 2.02 6.04
N ILE A 29 13.69 1.13 5.14
CA ILE A 29 12.54 0.24 5.36
C ILE A 29 12.88 -0.85 6.39
N THR A 30 11.97 -1.05 7.34
CA THR A 30 12.00 -2.09 8.38
C THR A 30 10.63 -2.76 8.48
N ALA A 31 10.52 -3.85 9.25
CA ALA A 31 9.24 -4.51 9.51
C ALA A 31 8.20 -3.57 10.17
N ASP A 32 8.67 -2.64 11.00
CA ASP A 32 7.79 -1.73 11.75
C ASP A 32 7.17 -0.63 10.88
N ASN A 33 7.88 -0.17 9.84
CA ASN A 33 7.45 0.97 9.03
C ASN A 33 6.87 0.60 7.66
N LEU A 34 7.13 -0.61 7.14
CA LEU A 34 6.69 -0.97 5.80
C LEU A 34 5.16 -0.93 5.66
N GLY A 35 4.42 -1.22 6.74
CA GLY A 35 2.96 -1.21 6.72
C GLY A 35 2.40 0.16 6.37
N GLU A 36 3.04 1.25 6.81
CA GLU A 36 2.64 2.61 6.45
C GLU A 36 2.86 2.90 4.97
N VAL A 37 3.93 2.36 4.39
CA VAL A 37 4.27 2.50 2.96
C VAL A 37 3.26 1.77 2.08
N ILE A 38 2.87 0.56 2.47
CA ILE A 38 1.82 -0.21 1.78
C ILE A 38 0.46 0.49 1.89
N ARG A 39 0.08 0.97 3.09
CA ARG A 39 -1.15 1.75 3.29
C ARG A 39 -1.16 3.10 2.56
N ALA A 40 -0.01 3.62 2.18
CA ALA A 40 0.08 4.80 1.32
C ALA A 40 -0.20 4.50 -0.16
N GLY A 41 -0.33 3.22 -0.54
CA GLY A 41 -0.64 2.79 -1.90
C GLY A 41 0.53 2.15 -2.65
N ALA A 42 1.68 1.95 -1.98
CA ALA A 42 2.79 1.23 -2.60
C ALA A 42 2.40 -0.22 -2.90
N SER A 43 2.85 -0.73 -4.04
CA SER A 43 2.73 -2.14 -4.39
C SER A 43 3.70 -3.01 -3.60
N GLY A 44 4.76 -2.43 -3.06
CA GLY A 44 5.79 -3.15 -2.30
C GLY A 44 6.88 -2.21 -1.77
N VAL A 45 7.93 -2.80 -1.21
CA VAL A 45 9.09 -2.08 -0.69
C VAL A 45 10.39 -2.73 -1.12
N ALA A 46 11.45 -1.93 -1.21
CA ALA A 46 12.82 -2.37 -1.40
C ALA A 46 13.61 -2.19 -0.11
N VAL A 47 14.36 -3.23 0.26
CA VAL A 47 15.18 -3.31 1.48
C VAL A 47 16.62 -3.63 1.10
N ILE A 48 17.57 -2.99 1.77
CA ILE A 48 19.02 -3.23 1.59
C ILE A 48 19.64 -3.55 2.94
N THR A 49 19.90 -2.52 3.75
CA THR A 49 20.64 -2.63 5.01
C THR A 49 19.92 -3.46 6.07
N SER A 50 18.59 -3.41 6.16
CA SER A 50 17.82 -4.19 7.13
C SER A 50 18.14 -5.69 7.05
N ILE A 51 18.26 -6.25 5.85
CA ILE A 51 18.59 -7.66 5.65
C ILE A 51 20.11 -7.87 5.68
N LEU A 52 20.87 -7.08 4.91
CA LEU A 52 22.29 -7.32 4.70
C LEU A 52 23.15 -7.09 5.96
N ALA A 53 22.70 -6.23 6.88
CA ALA A 53 23.38 -5.98 8.14
C ALA A 53 22.80 -6.81 9.31
N SER A 54 21.80 -7.66 9.06
CA SER A 54 21.21 -8.50 10.10
C SER A 54 22.15 -9.64 10.50
N PRO A 55 22.28 -9.97 11.79
CA PRO A 55 22.98 -11.16 12.24
C PRO A 55 22.26 -12.46 11.81
N ASP A 56 20.98 -12.39 11.47
CA ASP A 56 20.20 -13.48 10.88
C ASP A 56 19.33 -12.94 9.73
N PRO A 57 19.86 -12.92 8.49
CA PRO A 57 19.14 -12.43 7.32
C PRO A 57 17.85 -13.22 7.01
N LYS A 58 17.80 -14.51 7.35
CA LYS A 58 16.63 -15.36 7.10
C LYS A 58 15.49 -14.99 8.03
N SER A 59 15.77 -14.85 9.32
CA SER A 59 14.78 -14.38 10.30
C SER A 59 14.27 -12.99 9.94
N GLU A 60 15.16 -12.08 9.55
CA GLU A 60 14.79 -10.71 9.20
C GLU A 60 13.93 -10.62 7.93
N ALA A 61 14.28 -11.37 6.88
CA ALA A 61 13.43 -11.51 5.70
C ALA A 61 12.06 -12.11 6.04
N GLY A 62 12.01 -13.04 7.01
CA GLY A 62 10.77 -13.61 7.53
C GLY A 62 9.86 -12.56 8.18
N LYS A 63 10.40 -11.68 9.03
CA LYS A 63 9.65 -10.59 9.66
C LYS A 63 9.10 -9.62 8.62
N LEU A 64 9.94 -9.20 7.66
CA LEU A 64 9.54 -8.31 6.57
C LEU A 64 8.41 -8.92 5.72
N LYS A 65 8.50 -10.22 5.41
CA LYS A 65 7.47 -10.96 4.69
C LYS A 65 6.15 -10.98 5.47
N ASN A 66 6.18 -11.31 6.76
CA ASN A 66 4.97 -11.39 7.58
C ASN A 66 4.28 -10.03 7.67
N ALA A 67 5.03 -8.97 8.00
CA ALA A 67 4.50 -7.61 8.04
C ALA A 67 3.94 -7.17 6.67
N MET A 68 4.56 -7.57 5.56
CA MET A 68 4.05 -7.28 4.21
C MET A 68 2.70 -7.96 3.95
N LEU A 69 2.57 -9.24 4.33
CA LEU A 69 1.34 -10.00 4.16
C LEU A 69 0.20 -9.43 5.00
N GLU A 70 0.48 -9.04 6.25
CA GLU A 70 -0.46 -8.36 7.13
C GLU A 70 -0.92 -7.03 6.51
N ALA A 71 0.02 -6.19 6.07
CA ALA A 71 -0.30 -4.89 5.48
C ALA A 71 -1.13 -5.00 4.19
N TRP A 72 -0.87 -6.01 3.34
CA TRP A 72 -1.69 -6.25 2.14
C TRP A 72 -3.09 -6.76 2.47
N GLN A 73 -3.25 -7.58 3.52
CA GLN A 73 -4.57 -8.02 3.97
C GLN A 73 -5.38 -6.82 4.46
N ASP A 74 -4.77 -5.95 5.28
CA ASP A 74 -5.39 -4.73 5.76
C ASP A 74 -5.81 -3.83 4.59
N ALA A 75 -4.89 -3.50 3.69
CA ALA A 75 -5.16 -2.63 2.55
C ALA A 75 -6.26 -3.17 1.64
N ARG A 76 -6.28 -4.49 1.38
CA ARG A 76 -7.33 -5.12 0.57
C ARG A 76 -8.68 -5.16 1.27
N SER A 77 -8.70 -5.29 2.60
CA SER A 77 -9.94 -5.20 3.39
C SER A 77 -10.56 -3.80 3.37
N LEU A 78 -9.75 -2.75 3.17
CA LEU A 78 -10.23 -1.37 3.01
C LEU A 78 -10.86 -1.17 1.63
N VAL A 79 -10.24 -1.70 0.57
CA VAL A 79 -10.80 -1.63 -0.79
C VAL A 79 -12.08 -2.46 -0.93
N ALA A 80 -12.12 -3.66 -0.36
CA ALA A 80 -13.30 -4.53 -0.40
C ALA A 80 -14.51 -3.94 0.36
N ARG A 81 -14.29 -2.99 1.27
CA ARG A 81 -15.34 -2.28 2.01
C ARG A 81 -16.01 -1.16 1.22
N ASN A 82 -15.61 -0.86 -0.01
CA ASN A 82 -16.22 0.19 -0.82
C ASN A 82 -16.83 -0.28 -2.16
N PRO A 83 -18.04 -0.89 -2.15
CA PRO A 83 -18.81 -1.11 -3.38
C PRO A 83 -20.05 -0.20 -3.59
N GLU A 84 -20.48 0.63 -2.63
CA GLU A 84 -21.87 1.16 -2.61
C GLU A 84 -22.11 2.66 -2.25
N GLU A 85 -21.18 3.59 -2.48
CA GLU A 85 -21.54 5.03 -2.52
C GLU A 85 -21.95 5.49 -3.94
N VAL A 86 -22.91 4.77 -4.54
CA VAL A 86 -23.67 5.26 -5.69
C VAL A 86 -25.11 5.46 -5.23
N PRO A 87 -25.59 6.69 -5.02
CA PRO A 87 -27.01 6.91 -4.79
C PRO A 87 -27.77 6.63 -6.10
N THR A 88 -28.20 5.39 -6.31
CA THR A 88 -29.22 5.04 -7.31
C THR A 88 -30.60 5.41 -6.76
N GLY A 89 -30.82 6.71 -6.58
CA GLY A 89 -32.15 7.29 -6.41
C GLY A 89 -32.74 7.63 -7.77
N ILE A 90 -33.34 6.65 -8.45
CA ILE A 90 -34.26 6.94 -9.54
C ILE A 90 -35.53 7.48 -8.90
N ASP A 91 -35.66 8.81 -8.86
CA ASP A 91 -36.95 9.45 -8.65
C ASP A 91 -37.69 9.46 -10.00
N LYS A 92 -38.79 8.71 -10.08
CA LYS A 92 -39.74 8.80 -11.19
C LYS A 92 -40.68 9.98 -10.89
N PRO A 93 -40.80 11.00 -11.76
CA PRO A 93 -41.97 11.84 -11.72
C PRO A 93 -43.08 11.31 -12.65
N HIS A 94 -44.28 11.36 -12.08
CA HIS A 94 -45.59 11.10 -12.66
C HIS A 94 -45.94 11.98 -13.88
N GLY A 95 -46.78 11.44 -14.77
CA GLY A 95 -47.43 12.17 -15.87
C GLY A 95 -47.91 11.23 -16.96
#